data_AF-A0A976GZJ6-F1
#
_entry.id   AF-A0A976GZJ6-F1
#
_cell.length_a   1.000
_cell.length_b   1.000
_cell.length_c   1.000
_cell.angle_alpha   90.00
_cell.angle_beta   90.00
_cell.angle_gamma   90.00
#
_symmetry.space_group_name_H-M   'P 1'
#
loop_
_entity.id
_entity.type
_entity.pdbx_description
1 polymer ?
#
loop_
_entity_poly.entity_id
_entity_poly.type
_entity_poly.pdbx_seq_one_letter_code
_entity_poly.pdbx_strand_id
1 'polypeptide(L)' 'MTCSCSGMLSPDDFERIIISAAHRQNLRLQILARTGAGGDHPTLSNYPESQYLKVIWARVLR' A
#
# COMPACT_ATOMS: atom_id res chain seq x y z
N MET A 1 -0.03 10.44 -1.05
CA MET A 1 -0.91 9.25 -1.13
C MET A 1 -0.49 8.46 -2.35
N THR A 2 -0.37 7.14 -2.24
CA THR A 2 -0.09 6.25 -3.38
C THR A 2 -0.91 4.95 -3.23
N CYS A 3 -1.28 4.33 -4.36
CA CYS A 3 -2.11 3.13 -4.38
C CYS A 3 -1.74 2.18 -5.53
N SER A 4 -2.12 0.91 -5.38
CA SER A 4 -2.00 -0.10 -6.44
C SER A 4 -3.22 -1.04 -6.39
N CYS A 5 -3.79 -1.34 -7.57
CA CYS A 5 -4.90 -2.28 -7.75
C CYS A 5 -4.46 -3.65 -8.30
N SER A 6 -3.14 -3.89 -8.42
CA SER A 6 -2.65 -5.15 -8.99
C SER A 6 -2.84 -6.31 -8.01
N GLY A 7 -3.66 -7.31 -8.37
CA GLY A 7 -3.86 -8.52 -7.54
C GLY A 7 -2.59 -9.36 -7.36
N MET A 8 -1.62 -9.27 -8.28
CA MET A 8 -0.35 -10.01 -8.18
C MET A 8 0.68 -9.33 -7.27
N LEU A 9 0.40 -8.11 -6.80
CA LEU A 9 1.31 -7.39 -5.91
C LEU A 9 0.79 -7.50 -4.48
N SER A 10 1.57 -8.13 -3.61
CA SER A 10 1.22 -8.22 -2.20
C SER A 10 1.26 -6.83 -1.53
N PRO A 11 0.53 -6.61 -0.42
CA PRO A 11 0.63 -5.37 0.36
C PRO A 11 2.05 -5.07 0.84
N ASP A 12 2.79 -6.10 1.27
CA ASP A 12 4.15 -5.96 1.77
C ASP A 12 5.13 -5.57 0.65
N ASP A 13 5.01 -6.18 -0.53
CA ASP A 13 5.85 -5.82 -1.68
C ASP A 13 5.56 -4.40 -2.15
N PHE A 14 4.28 -4.01 -2.17
CA PHE A 14 3.89 -2.64 -2.50
C PHE A 14 4.53 -1.62 -1.54
N GLU A 15 4.48 -1.89 -0.23
CA GLU A 15 5.11 -1.02 0.77
C GLU A 15 6.63 -0.98 0.62
N ARG A 16 7.29 -2.12 0.41
CA ARG A 16 8.73 -2.20 0.17
C ARG A 16 9.16 -1.38 -1.05
N ILE A 17 8.38 -1.41 -2.13
CA ILE A 17 8.63 -0.59 -3.32
C ILE A 17 8.58 0.90 -2.96
N ILE A 18 7.58 1.33 -2.19
CA ILE A 18 7.42 2.74 -1.79
C ILE A 18 8.56 3.20 -0.87
N ILE A 19 8.92 2.39 0.12
CA ILE A 19 10.03 2.68 1.04
C ILE A 19 11.34 2.80 0.25
N SER A 20 11.62 1.84 -0.63
CA SER A 20 12.81 1.83 -1.49
C SER A 20 12.85 3.07 -2.39
N ALA A 21 11.72 3.43 -3.00
CA ALA A 21 11.62 4.62 -3.84
C ALA A 21 11.91 5.91 -3.08
N ALA A 22 11.40 6.04 -1.84
CA ALA A 22 11.67 7.21 -1.01
C ALA A 22 13.14 7.31 -0.58
N HIS A 23 13.74 6.20 -0.14
CA HIS A 23 15.14 6.16 0.26
C HIS A 23 16.09 6.49 -0.90
N ARG A 24 15.78 6.04 -2.13
CA ARG A 24 16.53 6.42 -3.34
C ARG A 24 16.53 7.92 -3.61
N GLN A 25 15.54 8.64 -3.09
CA GLN A 25 15.43 10.10 -3.20
C GLN A 25 15.92 10.83 -1.94
N ASN A 26 16.57 10.14 -1.00
CA ASN A 26 16.95 10.66 0.31
C ASN A 26 15.76 11.25 1.11
N LEU A 27 14.55 10.75 0.87
CA LEU A 27 13.35 11.17 1.58
C LEU A 27 13.06 10.22 2.74
N ARG A 28 12.65 10.79 3.88
CA ARG A 28 12.12 10.03 5.02
C ARG A 28 10.61 10.05 4.95
N LEU A 29 9.99 8.86 4.89
CA LEU A 29 8.53 8.73 4.94
C LEU A 29 8.07 8.39 6.36
N GLN A 30 6.99 9.04 6.80
CA GLN A 30 6.18 8.57 7.92
C GLN A 30 4.87 8.02 7.37
N ILE A 31 4.64 6.72 7.55
CA ILE A 31 3.39 6.06 7.19
C ILE A 31 2.32 6.41 8.23
N LEU A 32 1.18 6.92 7.75
CA LEU A 32 0.04 7.36 8.55
C LEU A 32 -1.07 6.30 8.57
N ALA A 33 -1.31 5.64 7.45
CA ALA A 33 -2.31 4.59 7.35
C ALA A 33 -2.04 3.65 6.16
N ARG A 34 -2.54 2.42 6.32
CA ARG A 34 -2.64 1.40 5.26
C ARG A 34 -4.13 1.10 5.10
N THR A 35 -4.69 1.39 3.95
CA THR A 35 -6.11 1.16 3.66
C THR A 35 -6.26 0.31 2.41
N GLY A 36 -7.43 -0.31 2.25
CA GLY A 36 -7.78 -1.12 1.08
C GLY A 36 -9.03 -0.61 0.40
N ALA A 37 -9.76 -1.52 -0.24
CA ALA A 37 -11.08 -1.23 -0.78
C ALA A 37 -12.10 -0.90 0.33
N GLY A 38 -13.21 -0.26 -0.05
CA GLY A 38 -14.31 0.08 0.85
C GLY A 38 -15.06 -1.16 1.35
N GLY A 39 -15.95 -0.95 2.32
CA GLY A 39 -16.76 -2.04 2.88
C GLY A 39 -17.73 -2.70 1.88
N ASP A 40 -17.98 -2.05 0.74
CA ASP A 40 -18.71 -2.59 -0.40
C ASP A 40 -17.90 -3.61 -1.23
N HIS A 41 -16.60 -3.74 -0.94
CA HIS A 41 -15.67 -4.67 -1.58
C HIS A 41 -14.94 -5.51 -0.51
N PRO A 42 -15.63 -6.44 0.16
CA PRO A 42 -15.04 -7.22 1.23
C PRO A 42 -13.96 -8.19 0.70
N THR A 43 -12.90 -8.36 1.47
CA THR A 43 -11.93 -9.43 1.25
C THR A 43 -12.46 -10.73 1.83
N LEU A 44 -12.44 -11.78 1.03
CA LEU A 44 -12.91 -13.11 1.43
C LEU A 44 -11.77 -13.88 2.12
N SER A 45 -12.07 -14.55 3.24
CA SER A 45 -11.06 -15.28 4.03
C SER A 45 -10.45 -16.47 3.28
N ASN A 46 -11.18 -17.05 2.33
CA ASN A 46 -10.74 -18.17 1.48
C ASN A 46 -10.20 -17.72 0.11
N TYR A 47 -10.20 -16.42 -0.16
CA TYR A 47 -9.70 -15.84 -1.41
C TYR A 47 -9.00 -14.50 -1.11
N PRO A 48 -7.84 -14.54 -0.43
CA PRO A 48 -7.11 -13.35 -0.01
C PRO A 48 -6.66 -12.48 -1.19
N GLU A 49 -6.57 -13.03 -2.41
CA GLU A 49 -6.31 -12.31 -3.65
C GLU A 49 -7.39 -11.26 -3.97
N SER A 50 -8.59 -11.38 -3.39
CA SER A 50 -9.63 -10.33 -3.44
C SER A 50 -9.20 -9.02 -2.76
N GLN A 51 -8.13 -9.02 -1.94
CA GLN A 51 -7.53 -7.81 -1.38
C GLN A 51 -6.62 -7.08 -2.40
N TYR A 52 -7.16 -6.79 -3.58
CA TYR A 52 -6.35 -6.30 -4.71
C TYR A 52 -5.94 -4.83 -4.57
N LEU A 53 -6.76 -3.99 -3.92
CA LEU A 53 -6.48 -2.57 -3.72
C LEU A 53 -5.68 -2.34 -2.44
N LYS A 54 -4.50 -1.72 -2.59
CA LYS A 54 -3.66 -1.26 -1.49
C LYS A 54 -3.46 0.24 -1.59
N VAL A 55 -3.55 0.94 -0.48
CA VAL A 55 -3.35 2.39 -0.40
C VAL A 55 -2.44 2.69 0.79
N ILE A 56 -1.37 3.45 0.54
CA ILE A 56 -0.50 3.98 1.59
C ILE A 56 -0.68 5.49 1.70
N TRP A 57 -1.07 5.91 2.89
CA TRP A 57 -1.08 7.29 3.32
C TRP A 57 0.21 7.55 4.06
N ALA A 58 1.02 8.47 3.55
CA ALA A 58 2.29 8.83 4.16
C ALA A 58 2.55 10.32 3.96
N ARG A 59 3.34 10.89 4.87
CA ARG A 59 3.91 12.23 4.72
C ARG A 59 5.42 12.13 4.61
N VAL A 60 6.01 13.04 3.84
CA VAL A 60 7.46 13.22 3.78
C VAL A 60 7.87 14.07 4.98
N LEU A 61 8.85 13.58 5.74
CA LEU A 61 9.49 14.35 6.81
C LEU A 61 10.59 15.20 6.18
N ARG A 62 10.62 16.48 6.59
CA ARG A 62 11.72 17.40 6.27
C ARG A 62 12.82 17.26 7.31
#